data_AF-F4P6Q6-F1
#
_entry.id   AF-F4P6Q6-F1
#
_cell.length_a   1.000
_cell.length_b   1.000
_cell.length_c   1.000
_cell.angle_alpha   90.00
_cell.angle_beta   90.00
_cell.angle_gamma   90.00
#
_symmetry.space_group_name_H-M   'P 1'
#
loop_
_entity.id
_entity.type
_entity.pdbx_description
1 polymer ?
#
loop_
_entity_poly.entity_id
_entity_poly.type
_entity_poly.pdbx_seq_one_letter_code
_entity_poly.pdbx_strand_id
1 'polypeptide(L)'
;DLGSATFCISNEDHTLGNALRYIIMKNPAVSFCGYSVPHPSEYQINLRIQTDGSITAVDALHKGLDDLVDMTTHVKESFKDKVKQGEFEIHDGADIHAK
;
A
#
# COMPACT_ATOMS: atom_id res chain seq x y z
N ASP A 1 -10.43 23.79 -6.84
CA ASP A 1 -11.03 22.45 -6.75
C ASP A 1 -10.18 21.63 -5.79
N LEU A 2 -10.76 21.16 -4.69
CA LEU A 2 -10.07 20.37 -3.67
C LEU A 2 -10.16 18.86 -3.93
N GLY A 3 -10.92 18.45 -4.96
CA GLY A 3 -11.10 17.04 -5.32
C GLY A 3 -9.92 16.45 -6.10
N SER A 4 -8.90 17.23 -6.46
CA SER A 4 -7.73 16.69 -7.14
C SER A 4 -6.43 17.37 -6.74
N ALA A 5 -5.44 16.56 -6.36
CA ALA A 5 -4.14 17.02 -5.92
C ALA A 5 -3.03 16.03 -6.29
N THR A 6 -1.80 16.54 -6.42
CA THR A 6 -0.60 15.72 -6.55
C THR A 6 0.26 15.93 -5.31
N PHE A 7 0.55 14.85 -4.60
CA PHE A 7 1.38 14.84 -3.40
C PHE A 7 2.77 14.36 -3.75
N CYS A 8 3.77 15.15 -3.36
CA CYS A 8 5.17 14.77 -3.43
C CYS A 8 5.57 14.15 -2.09
N ILE A 9 6.01 12.89 -2.10
CA ILE A 9 6.48 12.18 -0.92
C ILE A 9 7.97 11.90 -1.11
N SER A 10 8.80 12.53 -0.28
CA SER A 10 10.25 12.36 -0.30
C SER A 10 10.67 11.10 0.46
N ASN A 11 11.83 10.57 0.09
CA ASN A 11 12.47 9.38 0.64
C ASN A 11 11.65 8.09 0.52
N GLU A 12 10.81 7.99 -0.50
CA GLU A 12 9.93 6.85 -0.74
C GLU A 12 10.00 6.40 -2.21
N ASP A 13 9.62 5.14 -2.46
CA ASP A 13 9.71 4.50 -3.76
C ASP A 13 8.46 3.68 -4.13
N HIS A 14 8.61 2.73 -5.05
CA HIS A 14 7.55 1.82 -5.51
C HIS A 14 6.89 1.01 -4.39
N THR A 15 7.59 0.78 -3.27
CA THR A 15 7.10 0.01 -2.12
C THR A 15 5.87 0.68 -1.52
N LEU A 16 6.04 1.90 -0.99
CA LEU A 16 4.93 2.68 -0.45
C LEU A 16 3.98 3.13 -1.57
N GLY A 17 4.53 3.57 -2.71
CA GLY A 17 3.73 4.10 -3.82
C GLY A 17 2.70 3.09 -4.35
N ASN A 18 3.11 1.84 -4.58
CA ASN A 18 2.20 0.81 -5.09
C ASN A 18 1.16 0.38 -4.05
N ALA A 19 1.59 0.17 -2.80
CA ALA A 19 0.69 -0.22 -1.72
C ALA A 19 -0.38 0.85 -1.48
N LEU A 20 0.03 2.11 -1.33
CA LEU A 20 -0.87 3.22 -1.05
C LEU A 20 -1.81 3.50 -2.23
N ARG A 21 -1.30 3.48 -3.48
CA ARG A 21 -2.14 3.58 -4.68
C ARG A 21 -3.24 2.51 -4.68
N TYR A 22 -2.89 1.25 -4.40
CA TYR A 22 -3.85 0.15 -4.41
C TYR A 22 -4.95 0.34 -3.38
N ILE A 23 -4.59 0.73 -2.15
CA ILE A 23 -5.55 0.96 -1.06
C ILE A 23 -6.46 2.16 -1.35
N ILE A 24 -5.91 3.28 -1.78
CA ILE A 24 -6.70 4.48 -2.10
C ILE A 24 -7.72 4.19 -3.22
N MET A 25 -7.35 3.39 -4.23
CA MET A 25 -8.28 2.97 -5.30
C MET A 25 -9.45 2.08 -4.82
N LYS A 26 -9.43 1.56 -3.60
CA LYS A 26 -10.57 0.82 -3.02
C LYS A 26 -11.65 1.75 -2.48
N ASN A 27 -11.32 3.02 -2.23
CA ASN A 27 -12.31 4.00 -1.78
C ASN A 27 -13.23 4.36 -2.96
N PRO A 28 -14.56 4.14 -2.87
CA PRO A 28 -15.49 4.43 -3.95
C PRO A 28 -15.58 5.92 -4.31
N ALA A 29 -15.21 6.83 -3.41
CA ALA A 29 -15.16 8.27 -3.66
C ALA A 29 -13.93 8.71 -4.49
N VAL A 30 -12.99 7.79 -4.74
CA VAL A 30 -11.79 8.07 -5.56
C VAL A 30 -12.01 7.58 -6.98
N SER A 31 -11.96 8.52 -7.93
CA SER A 31 -12.10 8.24 -9.36
C SER A 31 -10.77 7.86 -10.01
N PHE A 32 -9.65 8.39 -9.49
CA PHE A 32 -8.32 8.07 -9.98
C PHE A 32 -7.26 8.21 -8.89
N CYS A 33 -6.34 7.23 -8.84
CA CYS A 33 -5.12 7.31 -8.06
C CYS A 33 -3.97 6.63 -8.83
N GLY A 34 -2.85 7.34 -8.95
CA GLY A 34 -1.65 6.87 -9.62
C GLY A 34 -0.39 7.44 -8.96
N TYR A 35 0.72 6.72 -9.06
CA TYR A 35 2.01 7.22 -8.60
C TYR A 35 3.06 7.11 -9.70
N SER A 36 4.05 8.00 -9.67
CA SER A 36 5.24 7.91 -10.52
C SER A 36 6.49 8.27 -9.72
N VAL A 37 7.60 7.62 -10.07
CA VAL A 37 8.94 8.03 -9.66
C VAL A 37 9.47 8.94 -10.77
N PRO A 38 9.82 10.21 -10.51
CA PRO A 38 10.25 11.14 -11.55
C PRO A 38 11.56 10.70 -12.20
N HIS A 39 12.49 10.14 -11.42
CA HIS A 39 13.75 9.59 -11.90
C HIS A 39 14.23 8.44 -10.98
N PRO A 40 14.75 7.31 -11.50
CA PRO A 40 15.16 6.17 -10.67
C PRO A 40 16.27 6.45 -9.65
N SER A 41 17.04 7.53 -9.85
CA SER A 41 18.10 7.96 -8.90
C SER A 41 17.60 8.92 -7.82
N GLU A 42 16.33 9.30 -7.85
CA GLU A 42 15.70 10.15 -6.84
C GLU A 42 14.76 9.30 -5.97
N TYR A 43 14.91 9.41 -4.65
CA TYR A 43 14.00 8.77 -3.70
C TYR A 43 12.80 9.71 -3.46
N GLN A 44 11.92 9.80 -4.45
CA GLN A 44 10.69 10.59 -4.34
C GLN A 44 9.61 9.96 -5.20
N ILE A 45 8.36 10.00 -4.72
CA ILE A 45 7.19 9.64 -5.52
C ILE A 45 6.22 10.82 -5.63
N ASN A 46 5.59 10.92 -6.79
CA ASN A 46 4.47 11.82 -7.03
C ASN A 46 3.18 11.00 -7.06
N LEU A 47 2.30 11.19 -6.06
CA LEU A 47 1.02 10.52 -5.94
C LEU A 47 -0.10 11.46 -6.38
N ARG A 48 -0.76 11.17 -7.49
CA ARG A 48 -1.92 11.91 -8.01
C ARG A 48 -3.20 11.26 -7.52
N ILE A 49 -4.08 12.04 -6.89
CA ILE A 49 -5.41 11.62 -6.47
C ILE A 49 -6.46 12.52 -7.12
N GLN A 50 -7.55 11.91 -7.58
CA GLN A 50 -8.76 12.59 -8.03
C GLN A 50 -9.98 11.89 -7.42
N THR A 51 -10.88 12.68 -6.84
CA THR A 51 -12.11 12.21 -6.22
C THR A 51 -13.31 12.52 -7.14
N ASP A 52 -14.48 12.01 -6.79
CA ASP A 52 -15.75 12.33 -7.43
C ASP A 52 -16.35 13.68 -6.97
N GLY A 53 -15.69 14.35 -6.01
CA GLY A 53 -16.13 15.60 -5.39
C GLY A 53 -16.85 15.46 -4.05
N SER A 54 -17.13 14.23 -3.59
CA SER A 54 -17.74 13.98 -2.27
C SER A 54 -16.78 14.20 -1.10
N ILE A 55 -15.47 13.96 -1.32
CA ILE A 55 -14.39 14.18 -0.36
C ILE A 55 -13.22 14.92 -1.03
N THR A 56 -12.36 15.55 -0.23
CA THR A 56 -11.15 16.18 -0.76
C THR A 56 -10.07 15.14 -1.06
N ALA A 57 -9.11 15.49 -1.92
CA ALA A 57 -7.95 14.64 -2.19
C ALA A 57 -7.08 14.39 -0.94
N VAL A 58 -7.08 15.33 0.03
CA VAL A 58 -6.37 15.19 1.31
C VAL A 58 -7.08 14.19 2.21
N ASP A 59 -8.42 14.25 2.30
CA ASP A 59 -9.20 13.28 3.08
C ASP A 59 -9.03 11.86 2.52
N ALA A 60 -9.03 11.72 1.18
CA ALA A 60 -8.75 10.45 0.52
C ALA A 60 -7.35 9.90 0.85
N LEU A 61 -6.34 10.77 0.92
CA LEU A 61 -4.97 10.40 1.28
C LEU A 61 -4.88 9.91 2.73
N HIS A 62 -5.42 10.69 3.69
CA HIS A 62 -5.42 10.29 5.10
C HIS A 62 -6.15 8.97 5.32
N LYS A 63 -7.35 8.83 4.74
CA LYS A 63 -8.12 7.59 4.85
C LYS A 63 -7.38 6.39 4.28
N GLY A 64 -6.72 6.56 3.13
CA GLY A 64 -5.91 5.51 2.52
C GLY A 64 -4.68 5.11 3.33
N LEU A 65 -4.06 6.04 4.05
CA LEU A 65 -2.96 5.75 4.98
C LEU A 65 -3.46 4.95 6.19
N ASP A 66 -4.57 5.37 6.80
CA ASP A 66 -5.18 4.65 7.92
C ASP A 66 -5.58 3.21 7.52
N ASP A 67 -6.24 3.06 6.35
CA ASP A 67 -6.63 1.75 5.83
C ASP A 67 -5.42 0.83 5.55
N LEU A 68 -4.29 1.40 5.10
CA LEU A 68 -3.05 0.65 4.89
C LEU A 68 -2.44 0.18 6.22
N VAL A 69 -2.46 1.02 7.25
CA VAL A 69 -2.02 0.65 8.60
C VAL A 69 -2.90 -0.44 9.20
N ASP A 70 -4.21 -0.33 9.06
CA ASP A 70 -5.16 -1.32 9.56
C ASP A 70 -4.97 -2.67 8.87
N MET A 71 -4.85 -2.67 7.53
CA MET A 71 -4.63 -3.89 6.75
C MET A 71 -3.32 -4.58 7.14
N THR A 72 -2.21 -3.84 7.22
CA THR A 72 -0.91 -4.42 7.59
C THR A 72 -0.90 -4.90 9.04
N THR A 73 -1.60 -4.24 9.94
CA THR A 73 -1.76 -4.66 11.34
C THR A 73 -2.54 -5.97 11.42
N HIS A 74 -3.67 -6.07 10.74
CA HIS A 74 -4.48 -7.28 10.72
C HIS A 74 -3.72 -8.49 10.15
N VAL A 75 -2.98 -8.30 9.06
CA VAL A 75 -2.14 -9.37 8.47
C VAL A 75 -1.07 -9.82 9.45
N LYS A 76 -0.37 -8.87 10.10
CA LYS A 76 0.67 -9.16 11.09
C LYS A 76 0.13 -9.95 12.28
N GLU A 77 -1.04 -9.58 12.80
CA GLU A 77 -1.67 -10.26 13.94
C GLU A 77 -2.12 -11.67 13.57
N SER A 78 -2.85 -11.80 12.45
CA SER A 78 -3.29 -13.10 11.95
C SER A 78 -2.13 -14.05 11.70
N PHE A 79 -1.03 -13.55 11.13
CA PHE A 79 0.19 -14.31 10.94
C PHE A 79 0.79 -14.77 12.28
N LYS A 80 0.95 -13.85 13.24
CA LYS A 80 1.50 -14.17 14.56
C LYS A 80 0.67 -15.21 15.30
N ASP A 81 -0.65 -15.13 15.22
CA ASP A 81 -1.53 -16.07 15.91
C ASP A 81 -1.46 -17.46 15.29
N LYS A 82 -1.38 -17.56 13.96
CA LYS A 82 -1.18 -18.84 13.27
C LYS A 82 0.19 -19.45 13.53
N VAL A 83 1.24 -18.64 13.59
CA VAL A 83 2.58 -19.11 13.98
C VAL A 83 2.59 -19.63 15.42
N LYS A 84 1.90 -18.98 16.36
CA LYS A 84 1.79 -19.47 17.75
C LYS A 84 1.04 -20.81 17.86
N GLN A 85 0.07 -21.06 16.99
CA GLN A 85 -0.69 -22.32 16.96
C GLN A 85 0.18 -23.50 16.50
N GLY A 86 1.29 -23.25 15.80
CA GLY A 86 2.21 -24.30 15.34
C GLY A 86 1.65 -25.16 14.21
N GLU A 87 0.56 -24.74 13.57
CA GLU A 87 -0.07 -25.41 12.42
C GLU A 87 0.69 -25.11 11.11
N PHE A 88 2.00 -25.34 11.09
CA PHE A 88 2.81 -25.20 9.88
C PHE A 88 3.85 -26.32 9.81
N GLU A 89 4.09 -26.82 8.60
CA GLU A 89 5.11 -27.82 8.34
C GLU A 89 6.45 -27.13 8.11
N ILE A 90 7.49 -27.58 8.81
CA ILE A 90 8.87 -27.17 8.55
C ILE A 90 9.47 -28.25 7.65
N HIS A 91 9.69 -27.94 6.38
CA HIS A 91 10.44 -28.81 5.50
C HIS A 91 11.93 -28.48 5.66
N ASP A 92 12.67 -29.36 6.34
CA ASP A 92 14.13 -29.33 6.29
C ASP A 92 14.56 -29.58 4.84
N GLY A 93 15.41 -28.70 4.29
CA GLY A 93 15.84 -28.71 2.89
C GLY A 93 16.67 -29.93 2.45
N ALA A 94 16.54 -31.08 3.11
CA ALA A 94 17.20 -32.33 2.75
C ALA A 94 16.50 -33.06 1.58
N ASP A 95 15.25 -32.73 1.25
CA ASP A 95 14.47 -33.44 0.22
C ASP A 95 14.49 -32.79 -1.18
N ILE A 96 15.35 -31.79 -1.43
CA ILE A 96 15.67 -31.36 -2.80
C ILE A 96 16.75 -32.28 -3.44
N HIS A 97 16.52 -33.59 -3.43
CA HIS A 97 17.30 -34.53 -4.22
C HIS A 97 16.66 -34.71 -5.61
N ALA A 98 17.36 -34.10 -6.59
CA ALA A 98 17.58 -34.56 -7.95
C ALA A 98 16.40 -35.27 -8.67
N LYS A 99 15.80 -34.53 -9.60
CA LYS A 99 15.56 -35.03 -10.97
C LYS A 99 15.95 -33.97 -11.97
#